data_AF-W6K6V0-F1
#
_entry.id   AF-W6K6V0-F1
#
_cell.length_a   1.000
_cell.length_b   1.000
_cell.length_c   1.000
_cell.angle_alpha   90.00
_cell.angle_beta   90.00
_cell.angle_gamma   90.00
#
_symmetry.space_group_name_H-M   'P 1'
#
loop_
_entity.id
_entity.type
_entity.pdbx_description
1 polymer ?
#
loop_
_entity_poly.entity_id
_entity_poly.type
_entity_poly.pdbx_seq_one_letter_code
_entity_poly.pdbx_strand_id
1 'polypeptide(L)'
;MTEHIKINDYSPRKHLHAVDGQVDFPFEFQFFSDGDLEVFVDGEEKNLSVDYTVTGAGETAGGSVIFTEAMAGGESVVIVRKIPLERTTDFQEGQGIRSQTFNDELDRLVAMVQQVNEAATRLVGLPVTYAGDVELTLPDPASNSLIGWNGDASHLTNFDASAFVFQPSGEPALYVTTAEDGRTLLELSDAAKLGTAQTWTAPQRSTLASLTAVADVFTPEFATAQDFSFTVDAVSTLADPINTGDAGPEPLAPGQSGSIFIEQGTTGGTLSFGTAWKFPGGAAPSLSATSGAVDRLDYIVRADGDVHAQLTQDVRTQA
;
A
#
# COMPACT_ATOMS: atom_id res chain seq x y z
N MET A 1 12.61 21.00 -63.01
CA MET A 1 12.35 19.74 -62.30
C MET A 1 11.71 20.15 -61.00
N THR A 2 10.42 19.87 -60.82
CA THR A 2 9.77 20.03 -59.51
C THR A 2 10.50 19.09 -58.56
N GLU A 3 11.07 19.61 -57.49
CA GLU A 3 11.65 18.74 -56.46
C GLU A 3 10.53 17.89 -55.89
N HIS A 4 10.79 16.59 -55.80
CA HIS A 4 9.93 15.66 -55.10
C HIS A 4 10.11 15.84 -53.60
N ILE A 5 9.06 15.57 -52.83
CA ILE A 5 9.19 15.48 -51.37
C ILE A 5 10.29 14.46 -51.01
N LYS A 6 10.95 14.63 -49.87
CA LYS A 6 11.88 13.64 -49.36
C LYS A 6 11.43 13.25 -47.97
N ILE A 7 11.12 11.97 -47.81
CA ILE A 7 10.74 11.43 -46.49
C ILE A 7 12.01 11.27 -45.66
N ASN A 8 12.22 12.22 -44.75
CA ASN A 8 13.32 12.19 -43.81
C ASN A 8 12.98 11.27 -42.63
N ASP A 9 13.99 10.82 -41.91
CA ASP A 9 13.82 9.99 -40.71
C ASP A 9 13.39 10.83 -39.51
N TYR A 10 12.14 11.30 -39.56
CA TYR A 10 11.47 11.98 -38.46
C TYR A 10 10.36 11.11 -37.89
N SER A 11 10.16 11.22 -36.58
CA SER A 11 8.96 10.68 -35.96
C SER A 11 7.74 11.39 -36.56
N PRO A 12 6.73 10.66 -37.07
CA PRO A 12 5.51 11.22 -37.65
C PRO A 12 4.53 11.75 -36.60
N ARG A 13 5.06 12.20 -35.46
CA ARG A 13 4.35 12.75 -34.33
C ARG A 13 5.21 13.85 -33.69
N LYS A 14 4.59 14.99 -33.40
CA LYS A 14 5.21 16.09 -32.66
C LYS A 14 4.37 16.41 -31.43
N HIS A 15 5.02 16.55 -30.29
CA HIS A 15 4.41 17.05 -29.05
C HIS A 15 5.00 18.41 -28.71
N LEU A 16 4.13 19.36 -28.41
CA LEU A 16 4.44 20.75 -28.17
C LEU A 16 3.64 21.22 -26.95
N HIS A 17 4.15 22.24 -26.26
CA HIS A 17 3.43 22.94 -25.21
C HIS A 17 3.19 24.37 -25.66
N ALA A 18 1.94 24.81 -25.60
CA ALA A 18 1.57 26.15 -26.01
C ALA A 18 2.10 27.20 -25.01
N VAL A 19 2.55 28.34 -25.53
CA VAL A 19 2.70 29.57 -24.74
C VAL A 19 1.47 30.45 -24.91
N ASP A 20 1.24 31.35 -23.95
CA ASP A 20 0.12 32.29 -23.99
C ASP A 20 0.13 33.11 -25.29
N GLY A 21 -1.01 33.13 -25.97
CA GLY A 21 -1.20 33.83 -27.24
C GLY A 21 -0.67 33.09 -28.48
N GLN A 22 -0.12 31.89 -28.36
CA GLN A 22 0.43 31.14 -29.51
C GLN A 22 -0.69 30.58 -30.40
N VAL A 23 -0.49 30.71 -31.72
CA VAL A 23 -1.38 30.15 -32.74
C VAL A 23 -0.66 29.22 -33.71
N ASP A 24 0.64 29.39 -33.93
CA ASP A 24 1.44 28.62 -34.87
C ASP A 24 2.27 27.52 -34.17
N PHE A 25 2.22 26.31 -34.73
CA PHE A 25 2.84 25.12 -34.18
C PHE A 25 3.59 24.37 -35.30
N PRO A 26 4.87 24.71 -35.55
CA PRO A 26 5.67 24.09 -36.60
C PRO A 26 6.11 22.66 -36.25
N PHE A 27 6.23 21.81 -37.27
CA PHE A 27 6.70 20.43 -37.19
C PHE A 27 7.49 20.03 -38.45
N GLU A 28 8.36 19.02 -38.33
CA GLU A 28 9.41 18.75 -39.32
C GLU A 28 9.14 17.49 -40.18
N PHE A 29 8.15 16.67 -39.79
CA PHE A 29 7.81 15.44 -40.53
C PHE A 29 6.97 15.74 -41.77
N GLN A 30 7.20 14.98 -42.83
CA GLN A 30 6.55 15.16 -44.13
C GLN A 30 5.14 14.58 -44.16
N PHE A 31 4.22 15.22 -44.89
CA PHE A 31 2.83 14.80 -45.09
C PHE A 31 2.36 15.24 -46.49
N PHE A 32 1.35 14.57 -47.06
CA PHE A 32 1.02 14.72 -48.49
C PHE A 32 -0.20 15.62 -48.73
N SER A 33 -1.11 15.68 -47.78
CA SER A 33 -2.29 16.53 -47.80
C SER A 33 -2.64 16.97 -46.38
N ASP A 34 -3.32 18.10 -46.22
CA ASP A 34 -3.71 18.61 -44.90
C ASP A 34 -4.57 17.60 -44.12
N GLY A 35 -5.35 16.77 -44.83
CA GLY A 35 -6.18 15.71 -44.24
C GLY A 35 -5.38 14.48 -43.75
N ASP A 36 -4.08 14.41 -44.02
CA ASP A 36 -3.21 13.35 -43.47
C ASP A 36 -2.71 13.69 -42.06
N LEU A 37 -3.28 14.71 -41.39
CA LEU A 37 -2.91 15.12 -40.03
C LEU A 37 -4.09 15.05 -39.06
N GLU A 38 -3.86 14.44 -37.91
CA GLU A 38 -4.71 14.54 -36.73
C GLU A 38 -4.05 15.47 -35.71
N VAL A 39 -4.81 16.39 -35.13
CA VAL A 39 -4.32 17.37 -34.15
C VAL A 39 -5.15 17.26 -32.88
N PHE A 40 -4.47 17.18 -31.75
CA PHE A 40 -5.08 17.09 -30.42
C PHE A 40 -4.60 18.23 -29.53
N VAL A 41 -5.50 18.76 -28.71
CA VAL A 41 -5.19 19.70 -27.62
C VAL A 41 -5.72 19.10 -26.33
N ASP A 42 -4.82 18.87 -25.36
CA ASP A 42 -5.12 18.22 -24.07
C ASP A 42 -5.84 16.86 -24.21
N GLY A 43 -5.58 16.15 -25.31
CA GLY A 43 -6.15 14.84 -25.61
C GLY A 43 -7.47 14.88 -26.40
N GLU A 44 -8.04 16.06 -26.65
CA GLU A 44 -9.22 16.22 -27.51
C GLU A 44 -8.82 16.48 -28.96
N GLU A 45 -9.41 15.72 -29.88
CA GLU A 45 -9.21 15.91 -31.33
C GLU A 45 -9.84 17.23 -31.79
N LYS A 46 -9.12 17.96 -32.64
CA LYS A 46 -9.55 19.22 -33.25
C LYS A 46 -9.84 19.00 -34.73
N ASN A 47 -10.72 19.81 -35.29
CA ASN A 47 -11.21 19.68 -36.65
C ASN A 47 -10.44 20.59 -37.62
N LEU A 48 -9.86 19.99 -38.66
CA LEU A 48 -9.25 20.72 -39.77
C LEU A 48 -10.26 21.67 -40.44
N SER A 49 -9.80 22.85 -40.81
CA SER A 49 -10.59 23.97 -41.40
C SER A 49 -11.63 24.62 -40.49
N VAL A 50 -11.79 24.16 -39.25
CA VAL A 50 -12.65 24.79 -38.24
C VAL A 50 -11.77 25.31 -37.10
N ASP A 51 -11.08 24.40 -36.43
CA ASP A 51 -10.27 24.69 -35.26
C ASP A 51 -8.83 25.08 -35.64
N TYR A 52 -8.33 24.55 -36.75
CA TYR A 52 -7.00 24.85 -37.29
C TYR A 52 -6.90 24.74 -38.81
N THR A 53 -5.85 25.33 -39.36
CA THR A 53 -5.40 25.16 -40.75
C THR A 53 -3.97 24.62 -40.77
N VAL A 54 -3.54 24.11 -41.92
CA VAL A 54 -2.22 23.50 -42.10
C VAL A 54 -1.50 24.16 -43.26
N THR A 55 -0.18 24.26 -43.14
CA THR A 55 0.72 24.68 -44.22
C THR A 55 1.83 23.66 -44.38
N GLY A 56 2.41 23.54 -45.58
CA GLY A 56 3.55 22.65 -45.84
C GLY A 56 3.20 21.25 -46.38
N ALA A 57 1.96 21.03 -46.82
CA ALA A 57 1.59 19.77 -47.47
C ALA A 57 2.43 19.55 -48.73
N GLY A 58 3.04 18.37 -48.87
CA GLY A 58 3.92 18.04 -49.97
C GLY A 58 5.35 18.57 -49.83
N GLU A 59 5.67 19.31 -48.76
CA GLU A 59 6.99 19.93 -48.57
C GLU A 59 7.94 19.06 -47.76
N THR A 60 9.22 19.04 -48.16
CA THR A 60 10.27 18.27 -47.47
C THR A 60 10.58 18.83 -46.08
N ALA A 61 10.33 20.12 -45.83
CA ALA A 61 10.63 20.75 -44.54
C ALA A 61 9.60 20.44 -43.43
N GLY A 62 8.51 19.73 -43.76
CA GLY A 62 7.35 19.60 -42.88
C GLY A 62 6.42 20.80 -43.01
N GLY A 63 5.74 21.15 -41.93
CA GLY A 63 4.65 22.12 -41.97
C GLY A 63 4.41 22.86 -40.67
N SER A 64 3.31 23.59 -40.62
CA SER A 64 2.83 24.23 -39.39
C SER A 64 1.32 24.10 -39.28
N VAL A 65 0.86 23.74 -38.08
CA VAL A 65 -0.55 23.83 -37.68
C VAL A 65 -0.79 25.24 -37.15
N ILE A 66 -1.82 25.90 -37.67
CA ILE A 66 -2.20 27.26 -37.28
C ILE A 66 -3.63 27.22 -36.74
N PHE A 67 -3.78 27.43 -35.43
CA PHE A 67 -5.09 27.45 -34.78
C PHE A 67 -5.84 28.76 -35.06
N THR A 68 -7.16 28.65 -35.16
CA THR A 68 -8.05 29.82 -35.37
C THR A 68 -8.14 30.67 -34.10
N GLU A 69 -8.07 30.04 -32.94
CA GLU A 69 -8.07 30.70 -31.62
C GLU A 69 -6.68 30.60 -30.98
N ALA A 70 -6.27 31.66 -30.28
CA ALA A 70 -5.01 31.68 -29.56
C ALA A 70 -5.08 30.82 -28.30
N MET A 71 -4.02 30.06 -28.05
CA MET A 71 -3.89 29.24 -26.84
C MET A 71 -3.69 30.11 -25.61
N ALA A 72 -4.19 29.68 -24.46
CA ALA A 72 -4.05 30.38 -23.18
C ALA A 72 -2.70 30.10 -22.49
N GLY A 73 -1.96 29.10 -22.96
CA GLY A 73 -0.66 28.69 -22.44
C GLY A 73 -0.76 27.48 -21.51
N GLY A 74 0.18 26.54 -21.67
CA GLY A 74 0.27 25.31 -20.91
C GLY A 74 -0.45 24.12 -21.53
N GLU A 75 -1.30 24.33 -22.55
CA GLU A 75 -1.97 23.25 -23.26
C GLU A 75 -0.96 22.35 -23.97
N SER A 76 -1.27 21.04 -23.99
CA SER A 76 -0.52 20.02 -24.69
C SER A 76 -1.04 19.87 -26.11
N VAL A 77 -0.26 20.32 -27.10
CA VAL A 77 -0.58 20.17 -28.52
C VAL A 77 0.15 18.94 -29.09
N VAL A 78 -0.60 18.00 -29.66
CA VAL A 78 -0.06 16.81 -30.32
C VAL A 78 -0.48 16.84 -31.79
N ILE A 79 0.50 16.78 -32.69
CA ILE A 79 0.28 16.71 -34.14
C ILE A 79 0.77 15.34 -34.60
N VAL A 80 -0.07 14.58 -35.31
CA VAL A 80 0.23 13.22 -35.75
C VAL A 80 -0.07 13.08 -37.24
N ARG A 81 0.81 12.42 -37.99
CA ARG A 81 0.50 11.97 -39.35
C ARG A 81 -0.40 10.74 -39.32
N LYS A 82 -1.51 10.81 -40.04
CA LYS A 82 -2.49 9.76 -40.23
C LYS A 82 -2.82 9.59 -41.71
N ILE A 83 -1.95 8.88 -42.43
CA ILE A 83 -2.25 8.48 -43.82
C ILE A 83 -3.09 7.20 -43.79
N PRO A 84 -4.16 7.09 -44.61
CA PRO A 84 -4.87 5.84 -44.85
C PRO A 84 -3.91 4.76 -45.38
N LEU A 85 -3.91 3.56 -44.77
CA LEU A 85 -3.05 2.43 -45.17
C LEU A 85 -3.59 1.69 -46.40
N GLU A 86 -3.71 2.41 -47.52
CA GLU A 86 -4.18 1.90 -48.80
C GLU A 86 -3.34 2.44 -49.96
N ARG A 87 -3.18 1.60 -51.00
CA ARG A 87 -2.60 2.05 -52.26
C ARG A 87 -3.70 2.57 -53.17
N THR A 88 -3.56 3.81 -53.62
CA THR A 88 -4.53 4.49 -54.49
C THR A 88 -4.09 4.53 -55.96
N THR A 89 -2.80 4.29 -56.23
CA THR A 89 -2.26 4.26 -57.59
C THR A 89 -2.16 2.85 -58.16
N ASP A 90 -2.51 2.73 -59.44
CA ASP A 90 -2.38 1.50 -60.24
C ASP A 90 -1.59 1.74 -61.53
N PHE A 91 -0.44 1.08 -61.68
CA PHE A 91 0.39 1.20 -62.87
C PHE A 91 -0.12 0.27 -63.97
N GLN A 92 -0.47 0.85 -65.12
CA GLN A 92 -1.01 0.10 -66.25
C GLN A 92 0.08 -0.68 -67.00
N GLU A 93 -0.22 -1.93 -67.36
CA GLU A 93 0.71 -2.79 -68.12
C GLU A 93 0.98 -2.23 -69.53
N GLY A 94 2.24 -2.32 -69.97
CA GLY A 94 2.66 -1.87 -71.30
C GLY A 94 2.74 -0.35 -71.49
N GLN A 95 2.44 0.44 -70.45
CA GLN A 95 2.66 1.90 -70.43
C GLN A 95 3.99 2.25 -69.76
N GLY A 96 4.59 3.36 -70.18
CA GLY A 96 5.79 3.88 -69.52
C GLY A 96 5.49 4.36 -68.11
N ILE A 97 6.31 3.94 -67.13
CA ILE A 97 6.21 4.41 -65.74
C ILE A 97 6.75 5.83 -65.65
N ARG A 98 5.94 6.76 -65.14
CA ARG A 98 6.39 8.13 -64.83
C ARG A 98 7.19 8.09 -63.53
N SER A 99 8.45 8.52 -63.58
CA SER A 99 9.33 8.55 -62.41
C SER A 99 8.74 9.36 -61.25
N GLN A 100 7.99 10.43 -61.53
CA GLN A 100 7.33 11.23 -60.51
C GLN A 100 6.30 10.40 -59.73
N THR A 101 5.31 9.83 -60.40
CA THR A 101 4.29 8.98 -59.77
C THR A 101 4.90 7.78 -59.04
N PHE A 102 5.98 7.22 -59.58
CA PHE A 102 6.69 6.13 -58.92
C PHE A 102 7.37 6.59 -57.61
N ASN A 103 8.04 7.74 -57.62
CA ASN A 103 8.62 8.29 -56.41
C ASN A 103 7.54 8.69 -55.39
N ASP A 104 6.41 9.27 -55.83
CA ASP A 104 5.33 9.70 -54.95
C ASP A 104 4.77 8.48 -54.17
N GLU A 105 4.61 7.35 -54.86
CA GLU A 105 4.17 6.09 -54.25
C GLU A 105 5.22 5.48 -53.30
N LEU A 106 6.51 5.53 -53.66
CA LEU A 106 7.58 5.07 -52.78
C LEU A 106 7.66 5.89 -51.49
N ASP A 107 7.55 7.21 -51.60
CA ASP A 107 7.58 8.11 -50.44
C ASP A 107 6.34 7.90 -49.57
N ARG A 108 5.16 7.75 -50.16
CA ARG A 108 3.94 7.45 -49.42
C ARG A 108 4.05 6.12 -48.66
N LEU A 109 4.65 5.09 -49.26
CA LEU A 109 4.92 3.82 -48.58
C LEU A 109 5.90 3.98 -47.41
N VAL A 110 7.00 4.73 -47.59
CA VAL A 110 7.96 4.98 -46.49
C VAL A 110 7.27 5.74 -45.36
N ALA A 111 6.42 6.72 -45.67
CA ALA A 111 5.65 7.46 -44.69
C ALA A 111 4.66 6.57 -43.91
N MET A 112 3.98 5.64 -44.58
CA MET A 112 3.12 4.64 -43.93
C MET A 112 3.93 3.73 -43.00
N VAL A 113 5.11 3.27 -43.42
CA VAL A 113 6.00 2.44 -42.59
C VAL A 113 6.47 3.19 -41.34
N GLN A 114 6.89 4.45 -41.49
CA GLN A 114 7.25 5.30 -40.34
C GLN A 114 6.08 5.47 -39.35
N GLN A 115 4.85 5.64 -39.86
CA GLN A 115 3.65 5.76 -39.03
C GLN A 115 3.37 4.48 -38.24
N VAL A 116 3.47 3.32 -38.89
CA VAL A 116 3.32 2.02 -38.21
C VAL A 116 4.44 1.81 -37.17
N ASN A 117 5.68 2.19 -37.49
CA ASN A 117 6.79 2.10 -36.54
C ASN A 117 6.57 2.99 -35.31
N GLU A 118 6.11 4.23 -35.49
CA GLU A 118 5.77 5.12 -34.37
C GLU A 118 4.71 4.51 -33.46
N ALA A 119 3.64 3.95 -34.04
CA ALA A 119 2.60 3.27 -33.27
C ALA A 119 3.17 2.06 -32.49
N ALA A 120 4.04 1.27 -33.13
CA ALA A 120 4.69 0.12 -32.50
C ALA A 120 5.61 0.51 -31.33
N THR A 121 6.29 1.66 -31.40
CA THR A 121 7.15 2.14 -30.29
C THR A 121 6.36 2.49 -29.02
N ARG A 122 5.04 2.64 -29.11
CA ARG A 122 4.15 2.94 -27.98
C ARG A 122 3.44 1.71 -27.41
N LEU A 123 3.74 0.51 -27.93
CA LEU A 123 3.23 -0.76 -27.41
C LEU A 123 4.14 -1.32 -26.31
N VAL A 124 3.62 -2.23 -25.50
CA VAL A 124 4.44 -3.05 -24.59
C VAL A 124 5.23 -4.05 -25.42
N GLY A 125 6.55 -3.90 -25.44
CA GLY A 125 7.46 -4.77 -26.17
C GLY A 125 8.41 -5.53 -25.24
N LEU A 126 8.85 -6.69 -25.69
CA LEU A 126 9.94 -7.42 -25.05
C LEU A 126 11.29 -6.93 -25.59
N PRO A 127 12.37 -7.04 -24.81
CA PRO A 127 13.70 -6.76 -25.33
C PRO A 127 14.03 -7.74 -26.47
N VAL A 128 14.77 -7.27 -27.47
CA VAL A 128 15.21 -8.09 -28.63
C VAL A 128 16.02 -9.33 -28.21
N THR A 129 16.57 -9.33 -27.00
CA THR A 129 17.34 -10.44 -26.43
C THR A 129 16.47 -11.48 -25.71
N TYR A 130 15.16 -11.27 -25.60
CA TYR A 130 14.26 -12.25 -25.00
C TYR A 130 14.15 -13.47 -25.91
N ALA A 131 14.49 -14.65 -25.37
CA ALA A 131 14.57 -15.90 -26.12
C ALA A 131 13.39 -16.86 -25.85
N GLY A 132 12.42 -16.44 -25.04
CA GLY A 132 11.24 -17.25 -24.68
C GLY A 132 10.03 -16.99 -25.57
N ASP A 133 9.05 -17.87 -25.46
CA ASP A 133 7.70 -17.67 -26.02
C ASP A 133 6.80 -17.08 -24.93
N VAL A 134 6.15 -15.96 -25.21
CA VAL A 134 5.23 -15.30 -24.26
C VAL A 134 4.09 -14.64 -25.01
N GLU A 135 2.87 -14.74 -24.47
CA GLU A 135 1.69 -14.09 -25.02
C GLU A 135 1.55 -12.67 -24.43
N LEU A 136 1.61 -11.66 -25.30
CA LEU A 136 1.47 -10.24 -24.93
C LEU A 136 0.05 -9.69 -25.14
N THR A 137 -0.94 -10.56 -25.38
CA THR A 137 -2.34 -10.16 -25.46
C THR A 137 -2.78 -9.66 -24.09
N LEU A 138 -3.29 -8.42 -24.01
CA LEU A 138 -3.88 -7.94 -22.78
C LEU A 138 -5.15 -8.73 -22.46
N PRO A 139 -5.39 -9.10 -21.18
CA PRO A 139 -6.64 -9.71 -20.77
C PRO A 139 -7.81 -8.71 -20.92
N ASP A 140 -9.03 -9.23 -21.03
CA ASP A 140 -10.24 -8.39 -21.09
C ASP A 140 -10.27 -7.42 -19.90
N PRO A 141 -10.57 -6.12 -20.08
CA PRO A 141 -10.57 -5.16 -18.98
C PRO A 141 -11.53 -5.58 -17.86
N ALA A 142 -11.00 -5.65 -16.64
CA ALA A 142 -11.79 -5.93 -15.44
C ALA A 142 -11.73 -4.74 -14.47
N SER A 143 -12.87 -4.40 -13.86
CA SER A 143 -12.94 -3.29 -12.91
C SER A 143 -11.99 -3.53 -11.74
N ASN A 144 -11.25 -2.49 -11.35
CA ASN A 144 -10.29 -2.51 -10.23
C ASN A 144 -9.23 -3.62 -10.33
N SER A 145 -8.84 -4.02 -11.55
CA SER A 145 -7.79 -5.01 -11.76
C SER A 145 -6.48 -4.37 -12.23
N LEU A 146 -5.36 -4.94 -11.79
CA LEU A 146 -4.02 -4.57 -12.23
C LEU A 146 -3.54 -5.55 -13.31
N ILE A 147 -2.74 -5.07 -14.27
CA ILE A 147 -2.09 -5.93 -15.26
C ILE A 147 -0.75 -6.42 -14.68
N GLY A 148 -0.49 -7.72 -14.76
CA GLY A 148 0.79 -8.31 -14.36
C GLY A 148 1.09 -9.63 -15.06
N TRP A 149 2.31 -10.14 -14.88
CA TRP A 149 2.69 -11.47 -15.34
C TRP A 149 2.04 -12.56 -14.50
N ASN A 150 1.55 -13.62 -15.14
CA ASN A 150 1.10 -14.81 -14.43
C ASN A 150 2.30 -15.57 -13.78
N GLY A 151 2.02 -16.58 -12.96
CA GLY A 151 3.02 -17.23 -12.11
C GLY A 151 4.19 -17.95 -12.82
N ASP A 152 4.03 -18.30 -14.10
CA ASP A 152 5.09 -18.89 -14.92
C ASP A 152 5.65 -17.92 -15.98
N ALA A 153 5.22 -16.66 -15.95
CA ALA A 153 5.60 -15.60 -16.90
C ALA A 153 5.31 -15.93 -18.39
N SER A 154 4.29 -16.74 -18.67
CA SER A 154 3.87 -17.09 -20.04
C SER A 154 2.89 -16.09 -20.66
N HIS A 155 2.17 -15.29 -19.87
CA HIS A 155 1.22 -14.28 -20.37
C HIS A 155 0.90 -13.18 -19.34
N LEU A 156 0.25 -12.11 -19.82
CA LEU A 156 -0.31 -11.05 -18.98
C LEU A 156 -1.71 -11.42 -18.48
N THR A 157 -2.00 -11.14 -17.21
CA THR A 157 -3.29 -11.42 -16.58
C THR A 157 -3.77 -10.28 -15.69
N ASN A 158 -5.07 -10.25 -15.41
CA ASN A 158 -5.68 -9.34 -14.46
C ASN A 158 -5.52 -9.89 -13.04
N PHE A 159 -4.88 -9.10 -12.19
CA PHE A 159 -4.84 -9.32 -10.76
C PHE A 159 -5.90 -8.48 -10.07
N ASP A 160 -6.68 -9.10 -9.20
CA ASP A 160 -7.60 -8.39 -8.32
C ASP A 160 -6.78 -7.44 -7.42
N ALA A 161 -7.01 -6.13 -7.52
CA ALA A 161 -6.31 -5.15 -6.70
C ALA A 161 -6.60 -5.34 -5.20
N SER A 162 -7.73 -5.97 -4.84
CA SER A 162 -8.06 -6.30 -3.46
C SER A 162 -7.38 -7.57 -2.94
N ALA A 163 -6.86 -8.42 -3.83
CA ALA A 163 -6.06 -9.60 -3.48
C ALA A 163 -4.61 -9.26 -3.09
N PHE A 164 -4.21 -7.99 -3.18
CA PHE A 164 -3.04 -7.46 -2.47
C PHE A 164 -3.34 -7.43 -0.96
N VAL A 165 -3.35 -8.62 -0.36
CA VAL A 165 -3.36 -8.84 1.09
C VAL A 165 -1.94 -9.18 1.50
N PHE A 166 -1.40 -8.39 2.43
CA PHE A 166 -0.10 -8.57 3.08
C PHE A 166 0.17 -10.04 3.44
N GLN A 167 1.00 -10.73 2.68
CA GLN A 167 1.57 -12.01 3.09
C GLN A 167 3.09 -11.92 3.07
N PRO A 168 3.76 -12.15 4.21
CA PRO A 168 5.21 -12.10 4.28
C PRO A 168 5.79 -13.43 3.80
N SER A 169 6.04 -13.57 2.50
CA SER A 169 7.07 -14.48 2.00
C SER A 169 7.34 -14.26 0.51
N GLY A 170 8.55 -13.82 0.15
CA GLY A 170 9.02 -13.99 -1.23
C GLY A 170 9.93 -12.90 -1.78
N GLU A 171 9.36 -11.89 -2.44
CA GLU A 171 10.05 -10.87 -3.25
C GLU A 171 9.19 -9.58 -3.28
N PRO A 172 9.74 -8.38 -3.57
CA PRO A 172 9.33 -7.16 -2.87
C PRO A 172 8.04 -6.54 -3.42
N ALA A 173 7.11 -6.27 -2.49
CA ALA A 173 5.82 -5.63 -2.73
C ALA A 173 5.72 -4.19 -2.14
N LEU A 174 6.84 -3.57 -1.77
CA LEU A 174 6.84 -2.22 -1.17
C LEU A 174 8.13 -1.44 -1.49
N TYR A 175 8.00 -0.29 -2.15
CA TYR A 175 9.04 0.74 -2.21
C TYR A 175 8.91 1.65 -0.99
N VAL A 176 9.54 1.27 0.12
CA VAL A 176 9.84 2.17 1.23
C VAL A 176 11.32 2.54 1.15
N THR A 177 11.61 3.82 1.08
CA THR A 177 12.97 4.33 0.93
C THR A 177 13.79 4.19 2.21
N THR A 178 13.13 4.04 3.36
CA THR A 178 13.78 3.79 4.65
C THR A 178 12.96 2.84 5.51
N ALA A 179 13.63 2.20 6.47
CA ALA A 179 12.97 1.42 7.51
C ALA A 179 12.13 2.29 8.48
N GLU A 180 12.29 3.62 8.47
CA GLU A 180 11.50 4.58 9.25
C GLU A 180 10.08 4.67 8.68
N ASP A 181 10.00 4.94 7.38
CA ASP A 181 8.73 5.17 6.65
C ASP A 181 7.82 3.94 6.70
N GLY A 182 8.41 2.75 6.60
CA GLY A 182 7.67 1.49 6.70
C GLY A 182 7.07 1.25 8.08
N ARG A 183 7.71 1.70 9.16
CA ARG A 183 7.17 1.56 10.52
C ARG A 183 6.04 2.56 10.79
N THR A 184 6.17 3.78 10.29
CA THR A 184 5.15 4.82 10.42
C THR A 184 3.90 4.47 9.62
N LEU A 185 4.06 4.01 8.37
CA LEU A 185 2.93 3.67 7.50
C LEU A 185 2.10 2.48 8.03
N LEU A 186 2.75 1.55 8.72
CA LEU A 186 2.11 0.37 9.32
C LEU A 186 1.70 0.60 10.78
N GLU A 187 1.81 1.83 11.29
CA GLU A 187 1.53 2.19 12.69
C GLU A 187 2.30 1.34 13.73
N LEU A 188 3.42 0.76 13.33
CA LEU A 188 4.30 -0.07 14.17
C LEU A 188 5.24 0.77 15.04
N SER A 189 5.19 2.11 14.94
CA SER A 189 5.94 3.02 15.79
C SER A 189 5.51 2.95 17.25
N ASP A 190 4.22 2.68 17.49
CA ASP A 190 3.61 2.74 18.83
C ASP A 190 3.32 1.35 19.43
N ALA A 191 3.69 0.28 18.72
CA ALA A 191 3.53 -1.09 19.19
C ALA A 191 4.67 -1.51 20.14
N ALA A 192 4.31 -2.25 21.19
CA ALA A 192 5.29 -2.96 22.02
C ALA A 192 6.00 -4.03 21.18
N LYS A 193 7.34 -4.07 21.23
CA LYS A 193 8.15 -5.03 20.48
C LYS A 193 8.48 -6.21 21.36
N LEU A 194 8.12 -7.42 20.92
CA LEU A 194 8.50 -8.64 21.62
C LEU A 194 10.02 -8.85 21.54
N GLY A 195 10.64 -9.24 22.67
CA GLY A 195 12.05 -9.62 22.72
C GLY A 195 13.06 -8.48 22.55
N THR A 196 12.62 -7.21 22.54
CA THR A 196 13.50 -6.04 22.46
C THR A 196 13.36 -5.21 23.73
N ALA A 197 14.47 -4.70 24.28
CA ALA A 197 14.42 -3.75 25.38
C ALA A 197 13.72 -2.47 24.91
N GLN A 198 12.66 -2.05 25.62
CA GLN A 198 11.91 -0.84 25.32
C GLN A 198 12.10 0.21 26.40
N THR A 199 12.29 1.46 25.98
CA THR A 199 12.24 2.63 26.86
C THR A 199 10.93 3.37 26.58
N TRP A 200 10.05 3.45 27.56
CA TRP A 200 8.77 4.12 27.45
C TRP A 200 8.90 5.56 27.96
N THR A 201 8.41 6.54 27.17
CA THR A 201 8.35 7.96 27.58
C THR A 201 7.06 8.33 28.31
N ALA A 202 6.08 7.41 28.32
CA ALA A 202 4.83 7.48 29.06
C ALA A 202 4.67 6.26 29.98
N PRO A 203 3.92 6.37 31.09
CA PRO A 203 3.74 5.26 32.03
C PRO A 203 2.97 4.10 31.39
N GLN A 204 3.50 2.89 31.55
CA GLN A 204 2.77 1.64 31.32
C GLN A 204 2.18 1.21 32.66
N ARG A 205 0.87 0.97 32.71
CA ARG A 205 0.17 0.60 33.95
C ARG A 205 -0.71 -0.61 33.74
N SER A 206 -0.70 -1.51 34.72
CA SER A 206 -1.68 -2.59 34.82
C SER A 206 -3.05 -2.03 35.25
N THR A 207 -4.12 -2.69 34.85
CA THR A 207 -5.47 -2.38 35.33
C THR A 207 -5.69 -3.09 36.66
N LEU A 208 -6.25 -2.38 37.64
CA LEU A 208 -6.65 -2.96 38.92
C LEU A 208 -7.99 -3.69 38.75
N ALA A 209 -8.00 -5.02 38.91
CA ALA A 209 -9.20 -5.84 38.76
C ALA A 209 -9.85 -6.17 40.11
N SER A 210 -11.17 -5.97 40.23
CA SER A 210 -11.88 -6.33 41.45
C SER A 210 -12.22 -7.82 41.49
N LEU A 211 -11.84 -8.52 42.57
CA LEU A 211 -12.26 -9.91 42.79
C LEU A 211 -13.64 -9.94 43.47
N THR A 212 -14.49 -10.84 43.01
CA THR A 212 -15.79 -11.12 43.62
C THR A 212 -15.74 -12.51 44.25
N ALA A 213 -16.20 -12.63 45.50
CA ALA A 213 -16.25 -13.91 46.16
C ALA A 213 -17.37 -14.80 45.57
N VAL A 214 -17.06 -16.08 45.39
CA VAL A 214 -18.07 -17.12 45.17
C VAL A 214 -17.99 -18.08 46.34
N ALA A 215 -19.04 -18.14 47.16
CA ALA A 215 -19.06 -18.92 48.40
C ALA A 215 -17.85 -18.61 49.32
N ASP A 216 -17.60 -17.32 49.56
CA ASP A 216 -16.49 -16.81 50.38
C ASP A 216 -15.07 -17.14 49.87
N VAL A 217 -14.95 -17.50 48.59
CA VAL A 217 -13.69 -17.76 47.91
C VAL A 217 -13.41 -16.70 46.86
N PHE A 218 -12.27 -16.02 46.96
CA PHE A 218 -11.73 -15.12 45.95
C PHE A 218 -10.69 -15.87 45.12
N THR A 219 -10.89 -15.93 43.80
CA THR A 219 -9.98 -16.63 42.88
C THR A 219 -9.37 -15.62 41.90
N PRO A 220 -8.06 -15.31 42.00
CA PRO A 220 -7.38 -14.48 41.02
C PRO A 220 -7.23 -15.19 39.67
N GLU A 221 -7.54 -14.50 38.58
CA GLU A 221 -7.34 -14.98 37.20
C GLU A 221 -6.20 -14.21 36.55
N PHE A 222 -5.03 -14.82 36.54
CA PHE A 222 -3.76 -14.22 36.12
C PHE A 222 -3.67 -14.04 34.60
N ALA A 223 -4.55 -14.64 33.81
CA ALA A 223 -4.69 -14.30 32.39
C ALA A 223 -5.30 -12.91 32.18
N THR A 224 -6.07 -12.39 33.15
CA THR A 224 -6.89 -11.17 32.96
C THR A 224 -6.26 -9.91 33.56
N ALA A 225 -5.51 -10.04 34.66
CA ALA A 225 -4.88 -8.92 35.34
C ALA A 225 -3.66 -9.35 36.15
N GLN A 226 -2.81 -8.37 36.48
CA GLN A 226 -1.69 -8.55 37.40
C GLN A 226 -2.00 -7.98 38.78
N ASP A 227 -2.84 -6.94 38.86
CA ASP A 227 -3.19 -6.28 40.12
C ASP A 227 -4.67 -6.49 40.43
N PHE A 228 -4.95 -6.78 41.70
CA PHE A 228 -6.30 -7.11 42.15
C PHE A 228 -6.71 -6.35 43.40
N SER A 229 -8.02 -6.22 43.63
CA SER A 229 -8.55 -5.69 44.88
C SER A 229 -9.82 -6.41 45.33
N PHE A 230 -10.01 -6.56 46.63
CA PHE A 230 -11.28 -7.00 47.20
C PHE A 230 -11.46 -6.57 48.67
N THR A 231 -12.69 -6.65 49.14
CA THR A 231 -13.06 -6.41 50.54
C THR A 231 -13.36 -7.74 51.23
N VAL A 232 -12.86 -7.90 52.45
CA VAL A 232 -13.13 -9.07 53.29
C VAL A 232 -14.07 -8.68 54.44
N ASP A 233 -15.24 -9.32 54.50
CA ASP A 233 -16.30 -9.08 55.51
C ASP A 233 -16.69 -10.36 56.28
N ALA A 234 -16.01 -11.47 56.03
CA ALA A 234 -16.28 -12.77 56.64
C ALA A 234 -15.00 -13.62 56.70
N VAL A 235 -15.14 -14.86 57.17
CA VAL A 235 -14.07 -15.86 57.00
C VAL A 235 -14.06 -16.28 55.54
N SER A 236 -13.00 -15.93 54.82
CA SER A 236 -12.88 -16.16 53.38
C SER A 236 -11.57 -16.88 53.04
N THR A 237 -11.49 -17.36 51.80
CA THR A 237 -10.27 -17.98 51.25
C THR A 237 -9.82 -17.19 50.01
N LEU A 238 -8.55 -16.85 49.93
CA LEU A 238 -7.89 -16.51 48.67
C LEU A 238 -7.43 -17.83 48.04
N ALA A 239 -8.14 -18.31 47.02
CA ALA A 239 -7.82 -19.55 46.35
C ALA A 239 -6.46 -19.49 45.63
N ASP A 240 -6.01 -20.64 45.16
CA ASP A 240 -4.88 -20.70 44.22
C ASP A 240 -5.26 -19.91 42.95
N PRO A 241 -4.36 -19.06 42.43
CA PRO A 241 -4.64 -18.33 41.21
C PRO A 241 -4.76 -19.31 40.04
N ILE A 242 -5.61 -18.94 39.08
CA ILE A 242 -5.80 -19.67 37.83
C ILE A 242 -5.25 -18.85 36.66
N ASN A 243 -4.99 -19.51 35.54
CA ASN A 243 -4.58 -18.89 34.29
C ASN A 243 -5.39 -19.53 33.15
N THR A 244 -6.37 -18.82 32.61
CA THR A 244 -7.19 -19.31 31.48
C THR A 244 -6.79 -18.57 30.19
N GLY A 245 -5.92 -19.20 29.40
CA GLY A 245 -5.53 -18.69 28.08
C GLY A 245 -6.62 -18.90 27.02
N ASP A 246 -6.35 -18.43 25.80
CA ASP A 246 -7.30 -18.51 24.67
C ASP A 246 -7.72 -19.95 24.32
N ALA A 247 -6.89 -20.94 24.66
CA ALA A 247 -7.12 -22.37 24.40
C ALA A 247 -7.64 -23.16 25.62
N GLY A 248 -7.86 -22.51 26.77
CA GLY A 248 -8.29 -23.14 28.02
C GLY A 248 -7.32 -22.92 29.19
N PRO A 249 -7.40 -23.75 30.26
CA PRO A 249 -6.52 -23.63 31.42
C PRO A 249 -5.05 -23.89 31.05
N GLU A 250 -4.18 -22.97 31.45
CA GLU A 250 -2.74 -22.97 31.22
C GLU A 250 -1.98 -22.91 32.56
N PRO A 251 -0.69 -23.33 32.61
CA PRO A 251 0.11 -23.18 33.83
C PRO A 251 0.34 -21.71 34.17
N LEU A 252 0.56 -21.39 35.45
CA LEU A 252 0.94 -20.04 35.86
C LEU A 252 2.29 -19.64 35.23
N ALA A 253 2.37 -18.41 34.71
CA ALA A 253 3.56 -17.92 34.02
C ALA A 253 4.67 -17.50 35.00
N PRO A 254 5.86 -18.16 35.01
CA PRO A 254 6.98 -17.74 35.86
C PRO A 254 7.41 -16.30 35.58
N GLY A 255 7.64 -15.53 36.65
CA GLY A 255 8.02 -14.12 36.58
C GLY A 255 6.84 -13.16 36.53
N GLN A 256 5.60 -13.64 36.35
CA GLN A 256 4.41 -12.80 36.54
C GLN A 256 4.33 -12.32 37.99
N SER A 257 4.07 -11.04 38.18
CA SER A 257 4.06 -10.39 39.50
C SER A 257 3.04 -9.28 39.56
N GLY A 258 2.57 -8.96 40.76
CA GLY A 258 1.67 -7.84 40.98
C GLY A 258 1.33 -7.67 42.45
N SER A 259 0.29 -6.89 42.71
CA SER A 259 -0.19 -6.59 44.06
C SER A 259 -1.69 -6.87 44.19
N ILE A 260 -2.09 -7.37 45.36
CA ILE A 260 -3.50 -7.54 45.74
C ILE A 260 -3.80 -6.64 46.94
N PHE A 261 -4.74 -5.73 46.77
CA PHE A 261 -5.21 -4.83 47.83
C PHE A 261 -6.42 -5.46 48.54
N ILE A 262 -6.28 -5.65 49.85
CA ILE A 262 -7.26 -6.37 50.67
C ILE A 262 -7.78 -5.39 51.73
N GLU A 263 -9.03 -4.95 51.57
CA GLU A 263 -9.66 -4.03 52.50
C GLU A 263 -10.48 -4.79 53.54
N GLN A 264 -10.29 -4.49 54.82
CA GLN A 264 -11.19 -4.93 55.87
C GLN A 264 -12.51 -4.19 55.75
N GLY A 265 -13.59 -4.92 55.51
CA GLY A 265 -14.92 -4.35 55.48
C GLY A 265 -15.43 -3.95 56.86
N THR A 266 -16.73 -3.66 56.95
CA THR A 266 -17.36 -3.17 58.19
C THR A 266 -17.53 -4.25 59.24
N THR A 267 -17.72 -5.50 58.80
CA THR A 267 -17.90 -6.65 59.71
C THR A 267 -16.56 -7.22 60.14
N GLY A 268 -15.52 -7.02 59.31
CA GLY A 268 -14.21 -7.60 59.48
C GLY A 268 -14.18 -9.08 59.09
N GLY A 269 -13.06 -9.53 58.56
CA GLY A 269 -12.89 -10.88 58.06
C GLY A 269 -11.51 -11.46 58.35
N THR A 270 -11.39 -12.77 58.16
CA THR A 270 -10.10 -13.48 58.15
C THR A 270 -9.92 -14.14 56.80
N LEU A 271 -8.66 -14.30 56.39
CA LEU A 271 -8.32 -14.86 55.10
C LEU A 271 -7.41 -16.06 55.27
N SER A 272 -7.85 -17.21 54.78
CA SER A 272 -6.97 -18.35 54.51
C SER A 272 -6.46 -18.25 53.08
N PHE A 273 -5.36 -18.95 52.80
CA PHE A 273 -4.72 -18.95 51.48
C PHE A 273 -4.70 -20.36 50.92
N GLY A 274 -4.87 -20.46 49.60
CA GLY A 274 -4.64 -21.69 48.86
C GLY A 274 -3.21 -22.19 48.98
N THR A 275 -2.98 -23.42 48.52
CA THR A 275 -1.71 -24.13 48.71
C THR A 275 -0.55 -23.60 47.86
N ALA A 276 -0.84 -22.89 46.78
CA ALA A 276 0.16 -22.30 45.90
C ALA A 276 0.88 -21.11 46.53
N TRP A 277 0.23 -20.40 47.46
CA TRP A 277 0.79 -19.24 48.14
C TRP A 277 1.89 -19.63 49.15
N LYS A 278 3.11 -19.14 48.94
CA LYS A 278 4.27 -19.35 49.81
C LYS A 278 4.64 -18.05 50.50
N PHE A 279 4.76 -18.12 51.81
CA PHE A 279 5.08 -16.97 52.65
C PHE A 279 6.43 -17.13 53.35
N PRO A 280 7.09 -16.02 53.74
CA PRO A 280 8.31 -16.08 54.55
C PRO A 280 8.12 -16.95 55.80
N GLY A 281 9.02 -17.92 56.01
CA GLY A 281 8.95 -18.84 57.15
C GLY A 281 7.87 -19.93 57.04
N GLY A 282 7.14 -20.02 55.92
CA GLY A 282 6.16 -21.09 55.67
C GLY A 282 4.84 -20.94 56.42
N ALA A 283 4.58 -19.80 57.06
CA ALA A 283 3.33 -19.50 57.76
C ALA A 283 2.57 -18.40 57.03
N ALA A 284 1.27 -18.62 56.80
CA ALA A 284 0.41 -17.59 56.23
C ALA A 284 0.27 -16.39 57.20
N PRO A 285 0.36 -15.15 56.69
CA PRO A 285 0.19 -13.95 57.50
C PRO A 285 -1.29 -13.77 57.90
N SER A 286 -1.52 -13.09 59.02
CA SER A 286 -2.86 -12.60 59.39
C SER A 286 -3.14 -11.26 58.71
N LEU A 287 -4.41 -10.96 58.42
CA LEU A 287 -4.82 -9.61 58.01
C LEU A 287 -4.86 -8.66 59.21
N SER A 288 -4.77 -7.36 58.93
CA SER A 288 -5.15 -6.31 59.89
C SER A 288 -6.62 -6.47 60.28
N ALA A 289 -6.99 -6.11 61.51
CA ALA A 289 -8.35 -6.36 62.02
C ALA A 289 -9.25 -5.11 62.07
N THR A 290 -8.68 -3.92 61.89
CA THR A 290 -9.44 -2.67 61.96
C THR A 290 -10.25 -2.47 60.68
N SER A 291 -11.54 -2.15 60.82
CA SER A 291 -12.37 -1.80 59.65
C SER A 291 -11.77 -0.64 58.86
N GLY A 292 -11.78 -0.76 57.53
CA GLY A 292 -11.15 0.18 56.61
C GLY A 292 -9.62 0.09 56.55
N ALA A 293 -8.99 -0.85 57.26
CA ALA A 293 -7.58 -1.14 57.06
C ALA A 293 -7.37 -1.79 55.69
N VAL A 294 -6.35 -1.34 54.95
CA VAL A 294 -5.98 -1.90 53.66
C VAL A 294 -4.63 -2.60 53.79
N ASP A 295 -4.64 -3.92 53.65
CA ASP A 295 -3.42 -4.72 53.52
C ASP A 295 -3.03 -4.83 52.05
N ARG A 296 -1.74 -4.93 51.76
CA ARG A 296 -1.21 -5.18 50.40
C ARG A 296 -0.44 -6.49 50.37
N LEU A 297 -0.89 -7.42 49.54
CA LEU A 297 -0.20 -8.67 49.26
C LEU A 297 0.57 -8.53 47.95
N ASP A 298 1.89 -8.49 48.03
CA ASP A 298 2.77 -8.49 46.86
C ASP A 298 3.14 -9.93 46.50
N TYR A 299 3.16 -10.27 45.22
CA TYR A 299 3.43 -11.64 44.77
C TYR A 299 4.31 -11.71 43.52
N ILE A 300 4.98 -12.86 43.36
CA ILE A 300 5.64 -13.28 42.13
C ILE A 300 5.49 -14.79 41.93
N VAL A 301 5.14 -15.21 40.72
CA VAL A 301 5.06 -16.61 40.32
C VAL A 301 6.48 -17.14 40.10
N ARG A 302 6.91 -18.10 40.90
CA ARG A 302 8.20 -18.78 40.71
C ARG A 302 8.05 -19.95 39.73
N ALA A 303 6.97 -20.70 39.86
CA ALA A 303 6.58 -21.80 38.99
C ALA A 303 5.07 -22.05 39.12
N ASP A 304 4.51 -22.94 38.28
CA ASP A 304 3.13 -23.37 38.39
C ASP A 304 2.84 -23.98 39.78
N GLY A 305 1.79 -23.50 40.45
CA GLY A 305 1.49 -23.85 41.84
C GLY A 305 2.50 -23.38 42.91
N ASP A 306 3.44 -22.47 42.56
CA ASP A 306 4.44 -21.92 43.47
C ASP A 306 4.50 -20.38 43.36
N VAL A 307 3.70 -19.70 44.18
CA VAL A 307 3.53 -18.24 44.19
C VAL A 307 4.14 -17.68 45.47
N HIS A 308 5.29 -17.02 45.36
CA HIS A 308 5.91 -16.36 46.49
C HIS A 308 5.18 -15.05 46.79
N ALA A 309 4.78 -14.84 48.04
CA ALA A 309 4.02 -13.66 48.43
C ALA A 309 4.43 -13.10 49.80
N GLN A 310 4.22 -11.80 49.97
CA GLN A 310 4.46 -11.08 51.21
C GLN A 310 3.32 -10.08 51.47
N LEU A 311 2.80 -10.07 52.70
CA LEU A 311 1.76 -9.14 53.13
C LEU A 311 2.39 -7.94 53.85
N THR A 312 2.05 -6.74 53.43
CA THR A 312 2.25 -5.50 54.17
C THR A 312 0.92 -5.10 54.78
N GLN A 313 0.86 -5.05 56.12
CA GLN A 313 -0.36 -4.73 56.84
C GLN A 313 -0.63 -3.22 56.90
N ASP A 314 -1.91 -2.85 56.79
CA ASP A 314 -2.45 -1.55 57.20
C ASP A 314 -1.72 -0.34 56.60
N VAL A 315 -1.63 -0.33 55.26
CA VAL A 315 -0.97 0.75 54.52
C VAL A 315 -1.82 2.02 54.64
N ARG A 316 -1.34 2.97 55.44
CA ARG A 316 -2.04 4.23 55.77
C ARG A 316 -1.34 5.46 55.23
N THR A 317 -2.11 6.52 55.05
CA THR A 317 -1.61 7.87 54.83
C THR A 317 -0.68 8.27 55.97
N GLN A 318 0.48 8.85 55.65
CA GLN A 318 1.35 9.45 56.65
C GLN A 318 0.61 10.58 57.37
N ALA A 319 0.63 10.55 58.71
CA ALA A 319 0.01 11.57 59.56
C ALA A 319 0.74 12.92 59.48
#